data_AF-A0A358MGC0-F1
#
_entry.id   AF-A0A358MGC0-F1
#
_cell.length_a   1.000
_cell.length_b   1.000
_cell.length_c   1.000
_cell.angle_alpha   90.00
_cell.angle_beta   90.00
_cell.angle_gamma   90.00
#
_symmetry.space_group_name_H-M   'P 1'
#
loop_
_entity.id
_entity.type
_entity.pdbx_description
1 polymer ?
#
loop_
_entity_poly.entity_id
_entity_poly.type
_entity_poly.pdbx_seq_one_letter_code
_entity_poly.pdbx_strand_id
1 'polypeptide(L)' 'MTYGATILDAEGLRLTADEKRFFREADPFAFILFARNLDTAEQIRALCAEMREAVGREAPITIDQEGGRVQ' A
#
# COMPACT_ATOMS: atom_id res chain seq x y z
N MET A 1 13.80 1.26 14.51
CA MET A 1 13.60 1.46 13.06
C MET A 1 13.06 2.87 12.87
N THR A 2 13.67 3.65 11.99
CA THR A 2 13.20 4.99 11.63
C THR A 2 12.61 4.91 10.24
N TYR A 3 11.30 5.11 10.14
CA TYR A 3 10.58 5.25 8.87
C TYR A 3 10.36 6.73 8.56
N GLY A 4 10.10 7.05 7.29
CA GLY A 4 9.67 8.37 6.84
C GLY A 4 8.30 8.77 7.41
N ALA A 5 7.96 10.05 7.31
CA ALA A 5 6.71 10.61 7.86
C ALA A 5 5.54 10.61 6.85
N THR A 6 5.60 9.78 5.80
CA THR A 6 4.62 9.76 4.70
C THR A 6 3.71 8.55 4.75
N ILE A 7 2.51 8.70 4.19
CA ILE A 7 1.62 7.60 3.82
C ILE A 7 1.47 7.68 2.30
N LEU A 8 1.75 6.59 1.60
CA LEU A 8 1.76 6.53 0.13
C LEU A 8 0.79 5.46 -0.38
N ASP A 9 0.44 5.51 -1.65
CA ASP A 9 -0.42 4.53 -2.31
C ASP A 9 0.24 3.95 -3.57
N ALA A 10 -0.35 2.89 -4.10
CA ALA A 10 0.04 2.30 -5.39
C ALA A 10 -0.84 2.87 -6.52
N GLU A 11 -0.29 2.94 -7.73
CA GLU A 11 -1.05 3.42 -8.87
C GLU A 11 -2.16 2.43 -9.32
N GLY A 12 -1.92 1.12 -9.14
CA GLY A 12 -2.82 0.07 -9.62
C GLY A 12 -3.01 -1.11 -8.68
N LEU A 13 -3.35 -2.26 -9.26
CA LEU A 13 -3.67 -3.50 -8.55
C LEU A 13 -2.42 -4.28 -8.08
N ARG A 14 -1.23 -3.95 -8.60
CA ARG A 14 0.05 -4.60 -8.31
C ARG A 14 1.16 -3.56 -8.36
N LEU A 15 2.20 -3.77 -7.56
CA LEU A 15 3.36 -2.89 -7.62
C LEU A 15 4.22 -3.21 -8.83
N THR A 16 4.52 -2.17 -9.60
CA THR A 16 5.57 -2.21 -10.61
C THR A 16 6.95 -2.34 -9.95
N ALA A 17 7.96 -2.74 -10.74
CA ALA A 17 9.35 -2.76 -10.26
C ALA A 17 9.83 -1.37 -9.79
N ASP A 18 9.32 -0.31 -10.42
CA ASP A 18 9.68 1.07 -10.09
C ASP A 18 9.03 1.52 -8.77
N GLU A 19 7.76 1.20 -8.54
CA GLU A 19 7.11 1.44 -7.23
C GLU A 19 7.79 0.65 -6.11
N LYS A 20 8.15 -0.62 -6.35
CA LYS A 20 8.89 -1.43 -5.36
C LYS A 20 10.24 -0.80 -5.00
N ARG A 21 10.94 -0.20 -5.98
CA ARG A 21 12.19 0.53 -5.73
C ARG A 21 11.93 1.82 -4.97
N PHE A 22 10.98 2.61 -5.43
CA PHE A 22 10.61 3.89 -4.82
C PHE A 22 10.17 3.72 -3.36
N PHE A 23 9.29 2.78 -3.04
CA PHE A 23 8.84 2.56 -1.67
C PHE A 23 9.95 2.09 -0.74
N ARG A 24 10.90 1.30 -1.25
CA ARG A 24 12.09 0.88 -0.49
C ARG A 24 12.97 2.08 -0.13
N GLU A 25 13.16 3.00 -1.07
CA GLU A 25 13.99 4.20 -0.89
C GLU A 25 13.29 5.26 -0.03
N ALA A 26 11.97 5.44 -0.23
CA ALA A 26 11.17 6.42 0.51
C ALA A 26 10.84 5.99 1.95
N ASP A 27 10.77 4.67 2.20
CA ASP A 27 10.40 4.04 3.49
C ASP A 27 9.22 4.75 4.20
N PRO A 28 8.03 4.83 3.55
CA PRO A 28 6.88 5.54 4.11
C PRO A 28 6.39 4.88 5.40
N PHE A 29 5.95 5.64 6.39
CA PHE A 29 5.38 5.09 7.63
C PHE A 29 4.35 3.98 7.36
N ALA A 30 3.42 4.24 6.44
CA ALA A 30 2.30 3.37 6.11
C ALA A 30 1.89 3.49 4.62
N PHE A 31 0.92 2.68 4.22
CA PHE A 31 0.24 2.79 2.93
C PHE A 31 -1.26 3.06 3.09
N ILE A 32 -1.90 3.56 2.03
CA ILE A 32 -3.36 3.70 1.93
C ILE A 32 -3.86 3.08 0.62
N LEU A 33 -4.99 2.38 0.68
CA LEU A 33 -5.67 1.81 -0.48
C LEU A 33 -6.84 2.69 -0.91
N PHE A 34 -7.04 2.78 -2.23
CA PHE A 34 -8.20 3.40 -2.87
C PHE A 34 -8.94 2.39 -3.75
N ALA A 35 -10.14 2.75 -4.22
CA ALA A 35 -10.94 1.91 -5.10
C ALA A 35 -10.17 1.36 -6.34
N ARG A 36 -9.23 2.15 -6.90
CA ARG A 36 -8.37 1.72 -8.02
C ARG A 36 -7.41 0.57 -7.69
N ASN A 37 -7.20 0.27 -6.41
CA ASN A 37 -6.30 -0.77 -5.92
C ASN A 37 -7.04 -2.08 -5.60
N LEU A 38 -8.37 -2.12 -5.76
CA LEU A 38 -9.24 -3.21 -5.32
C LEU A 38 -9.87 -3.92 -6.52
N ASP A 39 -9.69 -5.24 -6.59
CA ASP A 39 -10.37 -6.11 -7.55
C ASP A 39 -10.96 -7.33 -6.83
N THR A 40 -10.10 -8.26 -6.40
CA THR A 40 -10.51 -9.44 -5.63
C THR A 40 -9.82 -9.48 -4.27
N ALA A 41 -10.41 -10.17 -3.30
CA ALA A 41 -9.81 -10.32 -1.98
C ALA A 41 -8.42 -11.00 -2.02
N GLU A 42 -8.16 -11.85 -3.02
CA GLU A 42 -6.83 -12.45 -3.23
C GLU A 42 -5.84 -11.41 -3.77
N GLN A 43 -6.23 -10.63 -4.78
CA GLN A 43 -5.41 -9.55 -5.32
C GLN A 43 -5.08 -8.49 -4.25
N ILE A 44 -6.05 -8.09 -3.43
CA ILE A 44 -5.84 -7.11 -2.35
C ILE A 44 -4.80 -7.63 -1.35
N ARG A 45 -4.90 -8.91 -0.95
CA ARG A 45 -3.89 -9.54 -0.07
C ARG A 45 -2.50 -9.55 -0.72
N ALA A 46 -2.43 -9.85 -2.02
CA ALA A 46 -1.17 -9.83 -2.75
C ALA A 46 -0.55 -8.42 -2.81
N LEU A 47 -1.33 -7.38 -3.10
CA LEU A 47 -0.86 -6.00 -3.10
C LEU A 47 -0.35 -5.57 -1.70
N CYS A 48 -1.09 -5.90 -0.65
CA CYS A 48 -0.67 -5.64 0.73
C CYS A 48 0.66 -6.33 1.08
N ALA A 49 0.83 -7.57 0.62
CA ALA A 49 2.07 -8.32 0.80
C ALA A 49 3.24 -7.64 0.03
N GLU A 50 3.03 -7.22 -1.21
CA GLU A 50 4.04 -6.51 -2.01
C GLU A 50 4.47 -5.18 -1.37
N MET A 51 3.53 -4.42 -0.81
CA MET A 51 3.82 -3.17 -0.08
C MET A 51 4.72 -3.42 1.14
N ARG A 52 4.40 -4.43 1.96
CA ARG A 52 5.21 -4.80 3.14
C ARG A 52 6.56 -5.37 2.76
N GLU A 53 6.63 -6.16 1.69
CA GLU A 53 7.88 -6.68 1.14
C GLU A 53 8.78 -5.53 0.66
N ALA A 54 8.22 -4.52 0.00
CA ALA A 54 8.98 -3.38 -0.52
C ALA A 54 9.72 -2.62 0.59
N VAL A 55 9.09 -2.45 1.77
CA VAL A 55 9.69 -1.77 2.93
C VAL A 55 10.31 -2.72 3.96
N GLY A 56 10.22 -4.03 3.77
CA GLY A 56 10.83 -5.05 4.62
C GLY A 56 10.28 -5.12 6.05
N ARG A 57 9.03 -4.67 6.29
CA ARG A 57 8.38 -4.65 7.61
C ARG A 57 6.86 -4.72 7.51
N GLU A 58 6.22 -5.04 8.64
CA GLU A 58 4.77 -4.97 8.80
C GLU A 58 4.27 -3.51 8.89
N ALA A 59 4.39 -2.78 7.78
CA ALA A 59 3.85 -1.43 7.66
C ALA A 59 2.31 -1.43 7.79
N PRO A 60 1.72 -0.43 8.48
CA PRO A 60 0.28 -0.23 8.45
C PRO A 60 -0.19 -0.01 7.02
N ILE A 61 -1.35 -0.58 6.69
CA ILE A 61 -2.05 -0.38 5.42
C ILE A 61 -3.46 0.02 5.78
N THR A 62 -3.89 1.17 5.29
CA THR A 62 -5.13 1.85 5.68
C THR A 62 -6.09 1.90 4.50
N ILE A 63 -7.37 2.13 4.77
CA ILE A 63 -8.42 2.33 3.78
C ILE A 63 -9.56 3.11 4.45
N ASP A 64 -10.19 4.02 3.72
CA ASP A 64 -11.36 4.76 4.20
C ASP A 64 -12.63 3.90 4.02
N GLN A 65 -12.85 2.96 4.94
CA GLN A 65 -14.00 2.04 4.93
C GLN A 65 -15.11 2.50 5.89
N GLU A 66 -15.68 3.69 5.65
CA GLU A 66 -16.66 4.30 6.58
C GLU A 66 -18.08 3.74 6.42
N GLY A 67 -18.44 3.36 5.19
CA GLY A 67 -19.79 2.97 4.78
C GLY A 67 -20.60 4.12 4.14
N GLY A 68 -21.56 3.76 3.28
CA GLY A 68 -22.39 4.73 2.59
C GLY A 68 -21.67 5.37 1.40
N ARG A 69 -21.37 6.67 1.47
CA ARG A 69 -20.73 7.40 0.35
C ARG A 69 -19.22 7.16 0.23
N VAL A 70 -18.58 6.68 1.31
CA VAL A 70 -17.14 6.40 1.37
C VAL A 70 -17.01 4.94 1.78
N GLN A 71 -16.71 4.08 0.80
CA GLN A 71 -16.63 2.63 0.98
C GLN A 71 -15.62 2.00 0.03
#